data_AF-A0A355A8M7-F1
#
_entry.id   AF-A0A355A8M7-F1
#
_cell.length_a   1.000
_cell.length_b   1.000
_cell.length_c   1.000
_cell.angle_alpha   90.00
_cell.angle_beta   90.00
_cell.angle_gamma   90.00
#
_symmetry.space_group_name_H-M   'P 1'
#
loop_
_entity.id
_entity.type
_entity.pdbx_description
1 polymer ?
#
loop_
_entity_poly.entity_id
_entity_poly.type
_entity_poly.pdbx_seq_one_letter_code
_entity_poly.pdbx_strand_id
1 'polypeptide(L)'
;MNWFKKQRTIDKILMQLDKIAFNDEQAKEKLYMSCQEQISKNKDTIDFVFEKWFALGKEFKENPQENGFLLYQLTDFIASRKYLPGYHEYRISFREIAHIPKKFENEFCNLLESILDVTDYIIIEKQNFRNHGNVGNIAETIFGIYKGCIDDYRQEAEMMSKLSKYIKPFAQKFPNNAHYAIADALEQHPNTIETTVEILLLLIDKKAEKGLMQSILGEMINPFSRDNYFHQQAPAITLQLVEKYQSISEIKKDWFLAWVLQELGIDLRTKAIQINVVKELLATLMNNPEKYKMAIPSREKELQELETNFENIQEKSWKRAYKKIAVSPKIRKTLEILAKHNEGLANTVHIKQLLKAAADFKNAPKLYLLNQKPTIIFKDLHFKLWIIEELMYKQKLLTPKFELEKLAQEHTAREINREDDGYKVIPEVKKYFKNLDIPEDLLLKVKTIEVSYLSEVYNHLWPFCDAGCGDELLSVSSKMIDDLALVPNLNKIICFEDLSPSAKVIKAVEEKNIILESCKY
;
A
#
# COMPACT_ATOMS: atom_id res chain seq x y z
N MET A 1 7.68 -48.11 12.92
CA MET A 1 6.74 -47.79 14.02
C MET A 1 6.37 -46.30 14.10
N ASN A 2 7.27 -45.35 13.77
CA ASN A 2 6.98 -43.91 13.81
C ASN A 2 6.12 -43.41 12.62
N TRP A 3 6.32 -43.96 11.42
CA TRP A 3 5.56 -43.61 10.20
C TRP A 3 4.04 -43.88 10.31
N PHE A 4 3.64 -45.10 10.70
CA PHE A 4 2.22 -45.46 10.88
C PHE A 4 1.50 -44.60 11.94
N LYS A 5 2.22 -44.14 12.98
CA LYS A 5 1.65 -43.22 13.98
C LYS A 5 1.36 -41.85 13.39
N LYS A 6 2.31 -41.30 12.60
CA LYS A 6 2.15 -40.03 11.89
C LYS A 6 0.99 -40.07 10.89
N GLN A 7 0.92 -41.13 10.09
CA GLN A 7 -0.17 -41.33 9.14
C GLN A 7 -1.54 -41.36 9.83
N ARG A 8 -1.68 -42.14 10.92
CA ARG A 8 -2.91 -42.15 11.72
C ARG A 8 -3.30 -40.78 12.28
N THR A 9 -2.31 -39.98 12.69
CA THR A 9 -2.56 -38.62 13.18
C THR A 9 -3.14 -37.75 12.06
N ILE A 10 -2.54 -37.76 10.86
CA ILE A 10 -3.04 -36.96 9.74
C ILE A 10 -4.40 -37.46 9.24
N ASP A 11 -4.60 -38.77 9.10
CA ASP A 11 -5.89 -39.32 8.67
C ASP A 11 -7.02 -38.93 9.65
N LYS A 12 -6.70 -38.82 10.95
CA LYS A 12 -7.66 -38.32 11.96
C LYS A 12 -7.97 -36.83 11.77
N ILE A 13 -6.96 -36.01 11.45
CA ILE A 13 -7.14 -34.59 11.12
C ILE A 13 -8.05 -34.44 9.90
N LEU A 14 -7.76 -35.17 8.81
CA LEU A 14 -8.56 -35.13 7.58
C LEU A 14 -10.02 -35.54 7.83
N MET A 15 -10.23 -36.63 8.58
CA MET A 15 -11.58 -37.07 8.95
C MET A 15 -12.34 -36.04 9.80
N GLN A 16 -11.62 -35.26 10.62
CA GLN A 16 -12.23 -34.20 11.42
C GLN A 16 -12.54 -32.96 10.57
N LEU A 17 -11.65 -32.58 9.65
CA LEU A 17 -11.91 -31.49 8.69
C LEU A 17 -13.17 -31.78 7.90
N ASP A 18 -13.24 -32.95 7.26
CA ASP A 18 -14.33 -33.39 6.38
C ASP A 18 -15.73 -33.29 7.02
N LYS A 19 -15.81 -33.40 8.35
CA LYS A 19 -17.07 -33.38 9.10
C LYS A 19 -17.48 -32.02 9.60
N ILE A 20 -16.56 -31.05 9.67
CA ILE A 20 -16.87 -29.72 10.19
C ILE A 20 -17.53 -28.89 9.08
N ALA A 21 -18.64 -28.25 9.40
CA ALA A 21 -19.26 -27.31 8.49
C ALA A 21 -18.30 -26.12 8.24
N PHE A 22 -18.12 -25.73 6.97
CA PHE A 22 -17.16 -24.67 6.62
C PHE A 22 -17.44 -23.34 7.34
N ASN A 23 -18.70 -23.06 7.66
CA ASN A 23 -19.16 -21.79 8.22
C ASN A 23 -19.08 -21.77 9.76
N ASP A 24 -18.76 -22.91 10.39
CA ASP A 24 -18.62 -23.01 11.85
C ASP A 24 -17.21 -22.56 12.28
N GLU A 25 -17.01 -21.25 12.33
CA GLU A 25 -15.73 -20.64 12.72
C GLU A 25 -15.26 -21.09 14.11
N GLN A 26 -16.19 -21.33 15.05
CA GLN A 26 -15.83 -21.75 16.40
C GLN A 26 -15.34 -23.21 16.42
N ALA A 27 -16.00 -24.11 15.68
CA ALA A 27 -15.54 -25.48 15.54
C ALA A 27 -14.23 -25.57 14.76
N LYS A 28 -14.07 -24.79 13.68
CA LYS A 28 -12.81 -24.68 12.93
C LYS A 28 -11.66 -24.23 13.82
N GLU A 29 -11.84 -23.16 14.59
CA GLU A 29 -10.81 -22.65 15.51
C GLU A 29 -10.36 -23.74 16.50
N LYS A 30 -11.32 -24.44 17.12
CA LYS A 30 -11.03 -25.54 18.06
C LYS A 30 -10.28 -26.69 17.39
N LEU A 31 -10.70 -27.08 16.18
CA LEU A 31 -10.04 -28.13 15.43
C LEU A 31 -8.61 -27.71 15.05
N TYR A 32 -8.45 -26.51 14.52
CA TYR A 32 -7.17 -26.01 14.03
C TYR A 32 -6.15 -25.91 15.16
N MET A 33 -6.55 -25.43 16.35
CA MET A 33 -5.71 -25.44 17.55
C MET A 33 -5.31 -26.87 17.96
N SER A 34 -6.26 -27.81 17.94
CA SER A 34 -5.95 -29.22 18.25
C SER A 34 -4.98 -29.84 17.23
N CYS A 35 -5.11 -29.48 15.94
CA CYS A 35 -4.19 -29.91 14.89
C CYS A 35 -2.80 -29.33 15.11
N GLN A 36 -2.69 -28.04 15.43
CA GLN A 36 -1.40 -27.39 15.73
C GLN A 36 -0.65 -28.10 16.86
N GLU A 37 -1.32 -28.43 17.96
CA GLU A 37 -0.71 -29.16 19.07
C GLU A 37 -0.18 -30.54 18.66
N GLN A 38 -0.90 -31.22 17.75
CA GLN A 38 -0.51 -32.53 17.25
C GLN A 38 0.69 -32.44 16.29
N ILE A 39 0.69 -31.46 15.39
CA ILE A 39 1.78 -31.24 14.42
C ILE A 39 3.04 -30.76 15.15
N SER A 40 2.91 -29.85 16.12
CA SER A 40 4.06 -29.27 16.86
C SER A 40 4.82 -30.31 17.69
N LYS A 41 4.19 -31.43 18.07
CA LYS A 41 4.84 -32.54 18.78
C LYS A 41 5.84 -33.30 17.91
N ASN A 42 5.82 -33.13 16.58
CA ASN A 42 6.73 -33.82 15.67
C ASN A 42 6.92 -33.06 14.36
N LYS A 43 8.12 -32.51 14.14
CA LYS A 43 8.45 -31.66 12.98
C LYS A 43 8.17 -32.32 11.63
N ASP A 44 8.34 -33.64 11.49
CA ASP A 44 8.08 -34.33 10.21
C ASP A 44 6.57 -34.37 9.86
N THR A 45 5.68 -34.09 10.82
CA THR A 45 4.22 -34.17 10.62
C THR A 45 3.73 -33.11 9.64
N ILE A 46 4.41 -31.97 9.54
CA ILE A 46 4.03 -30.93 8.58
C ILE A 46 4.23 -31.39 7.14
N ASP A 47 5.32 -32.11 6.87
CA ASP A 47 5.58 -32.69 5.54
C ASP A 47 4.47 -33.67 5.15
N PHE A 48 3.99 -34.49 6.10
CA PHE A 48 2.86 -35.39 5.86
C PHE A 48 1.55 -34.65 5.58
N VAL A 49 1.31 -33.47 6.18
CA VAL A 49 0.15 -32.63 5.84
C VAL A 49 0.23 -32.19 4.38
N PHE A 50 1.40 -31.69 3.95
CA PHE A 50 1.60 -31.28 2.55
C PHE A 50 1.53 -32.47 1.59
N GLU A 51 2.14 -33.61 1.90
CA GLU A 51 2.04 -34.84 1.09
C GLU A 51 0.58 -35.28 0.90
N LYS A 52 -0.24 -35.22 1.96
CA LYS A 52 -1.67 -35.53 1.88
C LYS A 52 -2.45 -34.49 1.09
N TRP A 53 -2.11 -33.21 1.22
CA TRP A 53 -2.71 -32.14 0.43
C TRP A 53 -2.44 -32.33 -1.06
N PHE A 54 -1.21 -32.66 -1.44
CA PHE A 54 -0.86 -32.98 -2.83
C PHE A 54 -1.55 -34.25 -3.34
N ALA A 55 -1.64 -35.30 -2.51
CA ALA A 55 -2.35 -36.53 -2.87
C ALA A 55 -3.84 -36.28 -3.13
N LEU A 56 -4.49 -35.53 -2.23
CA LEU A 56 -5.90 -35.17 -2.37
C LEU A 56 -6.16 -34.31 -3.60
N GLY A 57 -5.21 -33.43 -3.98
CA GLY A 57 -5.29 -32.68 -5.24
C GLY A 57 -5.29 -33.56 -6.50
N LYS A 58 -4.57 -34.68 -6.48
CA LYS A 58 -4.59 -35.68 -7.57
C LYS A 58 -5.94 -36.41 -7.60
N GLU A 59 -6.43 -36.84 -6.46
CA GLU A 59 -7.74 -37.49 -6.33
C GLU A 59 -8.90 -36.56 -6.71
N PHE A 60 -8.75 -35.26 -6.43
CA PHE A 60 -9.69 -34.22 -6.82
C PHE A 60 -9.83 -34.08 -8.33
N LYS A 61 -8.74 -34.21 -9.09
CA LYS A 61 -8.81 -34.19 -10.56
C LYS A 61 -9.72 -35.30 -11.11
N GLU A 62 -9.64 -36.49 -10.52
CA GLU A 62 -10.42 -37.66 -10.95
C GLU A 62 -11.87 -37.60 -10.46
N ASN A 63 -12.10 -37.16 -9.22
CA ASN A 63 -13.43 -37.06 -8.61
C ASN A 63 -13.65 -35.69 -7.94
N PRO A 64 -13.88 -34.60 -8.72
CA PRO A 64 -13.97 -33.25 -8.16
C PRO A 64 -15.08 -33.09 -7.11
N GLN A 65 -16.26 -33.63 -7.40
CA GLN A 65 -17.43 -33.46 -6.53
C GLN A 65 -17.28 -34.16 -5.17
N GLU A 66 -16.59 -35.31 -5.14
CA GLU A 66 -16.37 -36.07 -3.91
C GLU A 66 -15.27 -35.44 -3.04
N ASN A 67 -14.16 -35.02 -3.68
CA ASN A 67 -12.97 -34.58 -2.95
C ASN A 67 -12.86 -33.06 -2.78
N GLY A 68 -13.70 -32.29 -3.47
CA GLY A 68 -13.58 -30.83 -3.52
C GLY A 68 -13.74 -30.16 -2.17
N PHE A 69 -14.70 -30.60 -1.36
CA PHE A 69 -14.94 -30.02 -0.04
C PHE A 69 -13.75 -30.22 0.91
N LEU A 70 -13.27 -31.46 1.02
CA LEU A 70 -12.13 -31.78 1.88
C LEU A 70 -10.85 -31.07 1.39
N LEU A 71 -10.61 -31.02 0.08
CA LEU A 71 -9.45 -30.32 -0.47
C LEU A 71 -9.50 -28.83 -0.15
N TYR A 72 -10.68 -28.23 -0.29
CA TYR A 72 -10.89 -26.82 0.04
C TYR A 72 -10.60 -26.55 1.53
N GLN A 73 -11.13 -27.38 2.43
CA GLN A 73 -10.88 -27.24 3.87
C GLN A 73 -9.41 -27.42 4.24
N LEU A 74 -8.74 -28.42 3.66
CA LEU A 74 -7.33 -28.65 3.91
C LEU A 74 -6.47 -27.50 3.38
N THR A 75 -6.85 -26.94 2.23
CA THR A 75 -6.19 -25.75 1.66
C THR A 75 -6.36 -24.53 2.57
N ASP A 76 -7.56 -24.29 3.07
CA ASP A 76 -7.85 -23.21 4.04
C ASP A 76 -7.07 -23.39 5.36
N PHE A 77 -7.03 -24.62 5.87
CA PHE A 77 -6.24 -24.97 7.06
C PHE A 77 -4.76 -24.62 6.87
N ILE A 78 -4.13 -25.03 5.77
CA ILE A 78 -2.72 -24.73 5.49
C ILE A 78 -2.51 -23.21 5.30
N ALA A 79 -3.41 -22.56 4.57
CA ALA A 79 -3.33 -21.13 4.27
C ALA A 79 -3.49 -20.21 5.49
N SER A 80 -4.17 -20.68 6.54
CA SER A 80 -4.39 -19.90 7.76
C SER A 80 -3.08 -19.56 8.48
N ARG A 81 -2.01 -20.37 8.29
CA ARG A 81 -0.64 -20.26 8.86
C ARG A 81 -0.53 -20.24 10.40
N LYS A 82 -1.51 -19.69 11.11
CA LYS A 82 -1.58 -19.55 12.57
C LYS A 82 -1.46 -20.89 13.30
N TYR A 83 -1.87 -21.97 12.65
CA TYR A 83 -1.92 -23.31 13.23
C TYR A 83 -0.82 -24.22 12.69
N LEU A 84 0.11 -23.68 11.92
CA LEU A 84 1.34 -24.35 11.56
C LEU A 84 2.39 -24.16 12.66
N PRO A 85 3.28 -25.13 12.89
CA PRO A 85 4.36 -25.01 13.86
C PRO A 85 5.22 -23.74 13.60
N GLY A 86 5.62 -23.07 14.68
CA GLY A 86 6.52 -21.91 14.61
C GLY A 86 5.84 -20.57 14.33
N TYR A 87 4.51 -20.52 14.23
CA TYR A 87 3.76 -19.26 14.21
C TYR A 87 3.95 -18.51 15.55
N HIS A 88 4.47 -17.28 15.47
CA HIS A 88 4.48 -16.34 16.59
C HIS A 88 3.69 -15.12 16.15
N GLU A 89 2.78 -14.62 16.98
CA GLU A 89 1.92 -13.45 16.71
C GLU A 89 2.71 -12.18 16.32
N TYR A 90 4.03 -12.20 16.53
CA TYR A 90 4.98 -11.11 16.27
C TYR A 90 6.21 -11.52 15.43
N ARG A 91 6.29 -12.75 14.87
CA ARG A 91 7.40 -13.14 13.97
C ARG A 91 6.89 -13.62 12.62
N ILE A 92 7.40 -12.98 11.57
CA ILE A 92 7.14 -13.29 10.16
C ILE A 92 7.91 -14.55 9.70
N SER A 93 8.86 -15.07 10.51
CA SER A 93 9.73 -16.17 10.09
C SER A 93 9.10 -17.54 10.32
N PHE A 94 8.55 -18.13 9.26
CA PHE A 94 8.05 -19.50 9.20
C PHE A 94 9.19 -20.52 8.96
N ARG A 95 10.26 -20.44 9.76
CA ARG A 95 11.45 -21.30 9.57
C ARG A 95 11.14 -22.80 9.55
N GLU A 96 10.06 -23.22 10.21
CA GLU A 96 9.67 -24.63 10.30
C GLU A 96 9.02 -25.18 9.03
N ILE A 97 8.61 -24.33 8.09
CA ILE A 97 8.08 -24.71 6.76
C ILE A 97 8.89 -24.11 5.61
N ALA A 98 10.01 -23.44 5.90
CA ALA A 98 10.88 -22.83 4.90
C ALA A 98 11.44 -23.82 3.87
N HIS A 99 11.56 -25.10 4.25
CA HIS A 99 12.02 -26.16 3.35
C HIS A 99 10.94 -26.66 2.39
N ILE A 100 9.65 -26.36 2.65
CA ILE A 100 8.51 -26.94 1.91
C ILE A 100 8.57 -26.63 0.41
N PRO A 101 8.75 -25.37 -0.05
CA PRO A 101 8.75 -25.09 -1.48
C PRO A 101 9.89 -25.77 -2.24
N LYS A 102 11.07 -25.92 -1.60
CA LYS A 102 12.22 -26.62 -2.19
C LYS A 102 12.05 -28.13 -2.20
N LYS A 103 11.48 -28.68 -1.12
CA LYS A 103 11.26 -30.12 -0.99
C LYS A 103 10.17 -30.62 -1.95
N PHE A 104 9.13 -29.82 -2.14
CA PHE A 104 7.91 -30.21 -2.87
C PHE A 104 7.65 -29.36 -4.12
N GLU A 105 8.70 -28.85 -4.78
CA GLU A 105 8.58 -27.93 -5.93
C GLU A 105 7.67 -28.51 -7.03
N ASN A 106 7.92 -29.76 -7.42
CA ASN A 106 7.16 -30.43 -8.48
C ASN A 106 5.71 -30.69 -8.05
N GLU A 107 5.48 -31.01 -6.79
CA GLU A 107 4.16 -31.30 -6.24
C GLU A 107 3.27 -30.05 -6.24
N PHE A 108 3.81 -28.86 -5.96
CA PHE A 108 3.06 -27.61 -6.13
C PHE A 108 2.65 -27.37 -7.58
N CYS A 109 3.57 -27.58 -8.53
CA CYS A 109 3.29 -27.47 -9.95
C CYS A 109 2.21 -28.48 -10.40
N ASN A 110 2.37 -29.75 -10.03
CA ASN A 110 1.42 -30.82 -10.35
C ASN A 110 0.03 -30.57 -9.72
N LEU A 111 -0.01 -30.02 -8.51
CA LEU A 111 -1.25 -29.64 -7.85
C LEU A 111 -1.95 -28.53 -8.63
N LEU A 112 -1.25 -27.44 -8.99
CA LEU A 112 -1.82 -26.37 -9.81
C LEU A 112 -2.33 -26.89 -11.15
N GLU A 113 -1.58 -27.76 -11.84
CA GLU A 113 -2.02 -28.40 -13.08
C GLU A 113 -3.31 -29.20 -12.86
N SER A 114 -3.38 -29.98 -11.78
CA SER A 114 -4.57 -30.76 -11.44
C SER A 114 -5.79 -29.88 -11.21
N ILE A 115 -5.64 -28.76 -10.49
CA ILE A 115 -6.74 -27.80 -10.28
C ILE A 115 -7.13 -27.10 -11.59
N LEU A 116 -6.14 -26.72 -12.41
CA LEU A 116 -6.35 -26.07 -13.69
C LEU A 116 -6.99 -26.98 -14.75
N ASP A 117 -7.02 -28.29 -14.55
CA ASP A 117 -7.73 -29.25 -15.40
C ASP A 117 -9.22 -29.37 -15.03
N VAL A 118 -9.60 -29.07 -13.79
CA VAL A 118 -10.99 -29.19 -13.29
C VAL A 118 -11.84 -27.97 -13.61
N THR A 119 -13.03 -28.14 -14.19
CA THR A 119 -13.99 -27.05 -14.47
C THR A 119 -14.31 -26.27 -13.21
N ASP A 120 -14.45 -24.94 -13.29
CA ASP A 120 -14.79 -24.13 -12.12
C ASP A 120 -16.24 -24.37 -11.67
N TYR A 121 -16.44 -24.57 -10.37
CA TYR A 121 -17.76 -24.69 -9.73
C TYR A 121 -17.67 -24.25 -8.27
N ILE A 122 -18.84 -24.01 -7.67
CA ILE A 122 -18.96 -23.64 -6.25
C ILE A 122 -18.80 -24.88 -5.38
N ILE A 123 -17.77 -24.89 -4.52
CA ILE A 123 -17.51 -25.95 -3.55
C ILE A 123 -18.21 -25.66 -2.23
N ILE A 124 -18.18 -24.39 -1.80
CA ILE A 124 -18.81 -23.94 -0.55
C ILE A 124 -19.63 -22.67 -0.80
N GLU A 125 -20.64 -22.44 0.04
CA GLU A 125 -21.36 -21.17 0.01
C GLU A 125 -20.43 -19.99 0.31
N LYS A 126 -20.62 -18.90 -0.43
CA LYS A 126 -19.79 -17.69 -0.35
C LYS A 126 -19.81 -17.09 1.05
N GLN A 127 -18.67 -17.11 1.73
CA GLN A 127 -18.55 -16.61 3.11
C GLN A 127 -18.40 -15.09 3.23
N ASN A 128 -17.76 -14.44 2.27
CA ASN A 128 -17.46 -13.02 2.33
C ASN A 128 -17.18 -12.44 0.93
N PHE A 129 -16.87 -11.16 0.86
CA PHE A 129 -16.68 -10.44 -0.40
C PHE A 129 -15.38 -10.79 -1.14
N ARG A 130 -14.37 -11.34 -0.45
CA ARG A 130 -13.05 -11.73 -0.99
C ARG A 130 -13.01 -13.17 -1.46
N ASN A 131 -13.74 -14.06 -0.80
CA ASN A 131 -13.77 -15.48 -1.12
C ASN A 131 -14.91 -15.78 -2.10
N HIS A 132 -14.65 -16.58 -3.13
CA HIS A 132 -15.65 -16.99 -4.13
C HIS A 132 -16.30 -18.34 -3.79
N GLY A 133 -15.70 -19.11 -2.87
CA GLY A 133 -16.12 -20.47 -2.52
C GLY A 133 -15.94 -21.49 -3.66
N ASN A 134 -15.13 -21.17 -4.66
CA ASN A 134 -15.00 -21.94 -5.91
C ASN A 134 -13.66 -22.68 -6.03
N VAL A 135 -13.50 -23.47 -7.09
CA VAL A 135 -12.23 -24.14 -7.44
C VAL A 135 -11.10 -23.12 -7.60
N GLY A 136 -11.41 -21.96 -8.17
CA GLY A 136 -10.47 -20.84 -8.30
C GLY A 136 -9.85 -20.37 -6.98
N ASN A 137 -10.56 -20.46 -5.86
CA ASN A 137 -9.97 -20.13 -4.55
C ASN A 137 -8.92 -21.13 -4.10
N ILE A 138 -9.06 -22.42 -4.45
CA ILE A 138 -8.00 -23.40 -4.20
C ILE A 138 -6.77 -22.99 -5.01
N ALA A 139 -6.95 -22.72 -6.31
CA ALA A 139 -5.87 -22.34 -7.21
C ALA A 139 -5.11 -21.09 -6.74
N GLU A 140 -5.81 -19.99 -6.39
CA GLU A 140 -5.16 -18.75 -5.94
C GLU A 140 -4.45 -18.93 -4.58
N THR A 141 -5.02 -19.77 -3.70
CA THR A 141 -4.46 -20.05 -2.37
C THR A 141 -3.18 -20.85 -2.47
N ILE A 142 -3.02 -21.72 -3.47
CA ILE A 142 -1.75 -22.44 -3.71
C ILE A 142 -0.60 -21.45 -3.92
N PHE A 143 -0.78 -20.38 -4.72
CA PHE A 143 0.23 -19.33 -4.86
C PHE A 143 0.55 -18.66 -3.53
N GLY A 144 -0.47 -18.37 -2.72
CA GLY A 144 -0.31 -17.74 -1.41
C GLY A 144 0.40 -18.62 -0.38
N ILE A 145 0.14 -19.93 -0.39
CA ILE A 145 0.85 -20.92 0.43
C ILE A 145 2.30 -21.02 -0.02
N TYR A 146 2.56 -21.17 -1.33
CA TYR A 146 3.90 -21.29 -1.88
C TYR A 146 4.77 -20.08 -1.50
N LYS A 147 4.30 -18.86 -1.80
CA LYS A 147 5.00 -17.62 -1.41
C LYS A 147 5.16 -17.51 0.11
N GLY A 148 4.14 -17.90 0.86
CA GLY A 148 4.14 -17.85 2.32
C GLY A 148 5.19 -18.71 3.01
N CYS A 149 5.68 -19.73 2.33
CA CYS A 149 6.71 -20.63 2.84
C CYS A 149 8.13 -20.18 2.45
N ILE A 150 8.30 -19.11 1.68
CA ILE A 150 9.62 -18.56 1.34
C ILE A 150 10.09 -17.68 2.50
N ASP A 151 11.17 -18.08 3.17
CA ASP A 151 11.74 -17.34 4.30
C ASP A 151 12.90 -16.41 3.92
N ASP A 152 13.63 -16.74 2.85
CA ASP A 152 14.70 -15.92 2.28
C ASP A 152 14.20 -15.14 1.06
N TYR A 153 13.86 -13.86 1.27
CA TYR A 153 13.41 -12.95 0.23
C TYR A 153 14.35 -12.84 -0.98
N ARG A 154 15.65 -13.17 -0.82
CA ARG A 154 16.62 -13.16 -1.95
C ARG A 154 16.36 -14.29 -2.95
N GLN A 155 15.67 -15.35 -2.53
CA GLN A 155 15.32 -16.50 -3.37
C GLN A 155 13.89 -16.40 -3.92
N GLU A 156 13.11 -15.42 -3.47
CA GLU A 156 11.71 -15.26 -3.84
C GLU A 156 11.53 -15.17 -5.36
N ALA A 157 12.33 -14.35 -6.04
CA ALA A 157 12.26 -14.18 -7.48
C ALA A 157 12.46 -15.52 -8.24
N GLU A 158 13.51 -16.26 -7.88
CA GLU A 158 13.83 -17.56 -8.49
C GLU A 158 12.71 -18.58 -8.27
N MET A 159 12.20 -18.65 -7.04
CA MET A 159 11.20 -19.64 -6.67
C MET A 159 9.82 -19.32 -7.25
N MET A 160 9.40 -18.05 -7.20
CA MET A 160 8.12 -17.62 -7.78
C MET A 160 8.11 -17.75 -9.31
N SER A 161 9.27 -17.67 -9.97
CA SER A 161 9.38 -17.88 -11.42
C SER A 161 8.91 -19.28 -11.84
N LYS A 162 9.00 -20.29 -10.96
CA LYS A 162 8.51 -21.66 -11.20
C LYS A 162 7.01 -21.73 -11.42
N LEU A 163 6.25 -20.86 -10.75
CA LEU A 163 4.79 -20.82 -10.87
C LEU A 163 4.31 -19.89 -12.00
N SER A 164 5.21 -19.07 -12.56
CA SER A 164 4.86 -18.00 -13.50
C SER A 164 4.13 -18.50 -14.77
N LYS A 165 4.50 -19.69 -15.27
CA LYS A 165 3.88 -20.29 -16.47
C LYS A 165 2.40 -20.66 -16.29
N TYR A 166 1.91 -20.81 -15.05
CA TYR A 166 0.53 -21.18 -14.75
C TYR A 166 -0.43 -19.98 -14.67
N ILE A 167 0.09 -18.76 -14.70
CA ILE A 167 -0.71 -17.55 -14.45
C ILE A 167 -1.70 -17.29 -15.59
N LYS A 168 -1.27 -17.46 -16.85
CA LYS A 168 -2.17 -17.32 -18.01
C LYS A 168 -3.27 -18.39 -18.01
N PRO A 169 -2.98 -19.70 -17.84
CA PRO A 169 -4.01 -20.71 -17.61
C PRO A 169 -4.95 -20.41 -16.43
N PHE A 170 -4.40 -19.90 -15.32
CA PHE A 170 -5.18 -19.47 -14.17
C PHE A 170 -6.15 -18.34 -14.53
N ALA A 171 -5.66 -17.25 -15.16
CA ALA A 171 -6.50 -16.13 -15.58
C ALA A 171 -7.57 -16.55 -16.60
N GLN A 172 -7.23 -17.50 -17.47
CA GLN A 172 -8.17 -18.11 -18.42
C GLN A 172 -9.31 -18.82 -17.69
N LYS A 173 -9.01 -19.62 -16.67
CA LYS A 173 -10.02 -20.44 -16.01
C LYS A 173 -10.79 -19.71 -14.92
N PHE A 174 -10.10 -18.87 -14.16
CA PHE A 174 -10.60 -18.21 -12.96
C PHE A 174 -10.40 -16.69 -13.03
N PRO A 175 -11.03 -15.99 -14.01
CA PRO A 175 -10.75 -14.59 -14.30
C PRO A 175 -11.05 -13.63 -13.14
N ASN A 176 -11.95 -14.00 -12.23
CA ASN A 176 -12.36 -13.20 -11.08
C ASN A 176 -11.60 -13.54 -9.79
N ASN A 177 -10.76 -14.56 -9.80
CA ASN A 177 -9.93 -14.98 -8.68
C ASN A 177 -8.57 -14.28 -8.74
N ALA A 178 -8.00 -13.97 -7.59
CA ALA A 178 -6.67 -13.39 -7.47
C ALA A 178 -6.10 -13.54 -6.07
N HIS A 179 -4.78 -13.53 -6.05
CA HIS A 179 -3.97 -13.43 -4.86
C HIS A 179 -2.76 -12.57 -5.19
N TYR A 180 -2.28 -11.73 -4.26
CA TYR A 180 -1.15 -10.83 -4.51
C TYR A 180 0.10 -11.59 -5.02
N ALA A 181 0.35 -12.78 -4.46
CA ALA A 181 1.43 -13.67 -4.88
C ALA A 181 1.40 -14.07 -6.37
N ILE A 182 0.26 -13.97 -7.05
CA ILE A 182 0.16 -14.24 -8.49
C ILE A 182 0.78 -13.10 -9.29
N ALA A 183 0.58 -11.84 -8.88
CA ALA A 183 1.24 -10.70 -9.52
C ALA A 183 2.76 -10.77 -9.33
N ASP A 184 3.20 -11.17 -8.13
CA ASP A 184 4.63 -11.38 -7.84
C ASP A 184 5.23 -12.49 -8.72
N ALA A 185 4.51 -13.59 -8.93
CA ALA A 185 4.92 -14.65 -9.84
C ALA A 185 4.95 -14.19 -11.31
N LEU A 186 4.01 -13.32 -11.71
CA LEU A 186 3.92 -12.79 -13.06
C LEU A 186 5.13 -11.91 -13.38
N GLU A 187 5.57 -11.10 -12.42
CA GLU A 187 6.77 -10.28 -12.54
C GLU A 187 8.01 -11.09 -12.95
N GLN A 188 8.10 -12.33 -12.46
CA GLN A 188 9.23 -13.24 -12.70
C GLN A 188 9.11 -14.08 -13.99
N HIS A 189 8.08 -13.84 -14.81
CA HIS A 189 7.90 -14.59 -16.05
C HIS A 189 8.98 -14.24 -17.10
N PRO A 190 9.53 -15.19 -17.87
CA PRO A 190 10.55 -14.87 -18.88
C PRO A 190 10.12 -13.83 -19.92
N ASN A 191 8.82 -13.78 -20.21
CA ASN A 191 8.19 -12.83 -21.14
C ASN A 191 7.16 -11.93 -20.43
N THR A 192 7.48 -11.38 -19.24
CA THR A 192 6.51 -10.69 -18.35
C THR A 192 5.60 -9.70 -19.06
N ILE A 193 6.13 -8.78 -19.88
CA ILE A 193 5.30 -7.76 -20.54
C ILE A 193 4.28 -8.40 -21.47
N GLU A 194 4.74 -9.29 -22.36
CA GLU A 194 3.86 -9.95 -23.32
C GLU A 194 2.79 -10.79 -22.63
N THR A 195 3.18 -11.59 -21.64
CA THR A 195 2.22 -12.43 -20.89
C THR A 195 1.24 -11.58 -20.10
N THR A 196 1.68 -10.46 -19.53
CA THR A 196 0.79 -9.48 -18.86
C THR A 196 -0.24 -8.92 -19.83
N VAL A 197 0.19 -8.54 -21.05
CA VAL A 197 -0.72 -8.04 -22.10
C VAL A 197 -1.75 -9.10 -22.48
N GLU A 198 -1.33 -10.36 -22.68
CA GLU A 198 -2.24 -11.46 -23.00
C GLU A 198 -3.27 -11.70 -21.89
N ILE A 199 -2.86 -11.62 -20.62
CA ILE A 199 -3.75 -11.72 -19.47
C ILE A 199 -4.74 -10.55 -19.46
N LEU A 200 -4.26 -9.31 -19.60
CA LEU A 200 -5.13 -8.13 -19.63
C LEU A 200 -6.16 -8.21 -20.77
N LEU A 201 -5.73 -8.59 -21.99
CA LEU A 201 -6.62 -8.82 -23.13
C LEU A 201 -7.74 -9.80 -22.78
N LEU A 202 -7.39 -10.92 -22.16
CA LEU A 202 -8.36 -11.93 -21.76
C LEU A 202 -9.34 -11.40 -20.71
N LEU A 203 -8.83 -10.70 -19.70
CA LEU A 203 -9.66 -10.18 -18.61
C LEU A 203 -10.60 -9.07 -19.12
N ILE A 204 -10.14 -8.23 -20.05
CA ILE A 204 -10.97 -7.25 -20.76
C ILE A 204 -12.04 -7.96 -21.59
N ASP A 205 -11.65 -9.01 -22.32
CA ASP A 205 -12.58 -9.76 -23.16
C ASP A 205 -13.71 -10.39 -22.32
N LYS A 206 -13.37 -10.90 -21.13
CA LYS A 206 -14.32 -11.48 -20.19
C LYS A 206 -15.05 -10.47 -19.31
N LYS A 207 -14.70 -9.18 -19.37
CA LYS A 207 -15.13 -8.14 -18.41
C LYS A 207 -14.98 -8.61 -16.96
N ALA A 208 -13.80 -9.08 -16.60
CA ALA A 208 -13.50 -9.54 -15.26
C ALA A 208 -13.49 -8.36 -14.28
N GLU A 209 -14.55 -8.21 -13.49
CA GLU A 209 -14.72 -7.12 -12.50
C GLU A 209 -13.91 -7.36 -11.22
N LYS A 210 -13.32 -8.54 -11.07
CA LYS A 210 -12.49 -8.92 -9.93
C LYS A 210 -11.22 -9.61 -10.43
N GLY A 211 -10.37 -10.00 -9.50
CA GLY A 211 -9.22 -10.84 -9.81
C GLY A 211 -8.00 -10.03 -10.24
N LEU A 212 -7.22 -10.61 -11.15
CA LEU A 212 -5.88 -10.09 -11.52
C LEU A 212 -5.91 -8.72 -12.20
N MET A 213 -7.05 -8.32 -12.77
CA MET A 213 -7.22 -7.01 -13.39
C MET A 213 -6.90 -5.90 -12.38
N GLN A 214 -7.47 -5.99 -11.18
CA GLN A 214 -7.27 -5.02 -10.12
C GLN A 214 -5.83 -5.04 -9.61
N SER A 215 -5.23 -6.22 -9.44
CA SER A 215 -3.84 -6.33 -8.97
C SER A 215 -2.85 -5.71 -9.96
N ILE A 216 -2.99 -6.00 -11.25
CA ILE A 216 -2.08 -5.50 -12.30
C ILE A 216 -2.29 -3.98 -12.50
N LEU A 217 -3.54 -3.54 -12.69
CA LEU A 217 -3.82 -2.12 -12.93
C LEU A 217 -3.53 -1.26 -11.70
N GLY A 218 -3.82 -1.76 -10.49
CA GLY A 218 -3.50 -1.09 -9.24
C GLY A 218 -2.02 -0.76 -9.15
N GLU A 219 -1.13 -1.72 -9.43
CA GLU A 219 0.32 -1.46 -9.44
C GLU A 219 0.75 -0.54 -10.59
N MET A 220 0.17 -0.69 -11.78
CA MET A 220 0.44 0.20 -12.92
C MET A 220 0.08 1.66 -12.62
N ILE A 221 -0.98 1.91 -11.84
CA ILE A 221 -1.62 3.22 -11.64
C ILE A 221 -1.43 3.79 -10.22
N ASN A 222 -0.57 3.17 -9.40
CA ASN A 222 -0.26 3.65 -8.06
C ASN A 222 1.02 4.53 -8.02
N PRO A 223 0.96 5.83 -7.65
CA PRO A 223 2.13 6.70 -7.57
C PRO A 223 3.11 6.37 -6.43
N PHE A 224 2.70 5.51 -5.48
CA PHE A 224 3.54 5.01 -4.39
C PHE A 224 4.34 3.76 -4.81
N SER A 225 3.89 3.05 -5.84
CA SER A 225 4.57 1.87 -6.40
C SER A 225 5.75 2.25 -7.32
N ARG A 226 6.50 3.31 -7.01
CA ARG A 226 7.51 3.85 -7.96
C ARG A 226 8.58 2.85 -8.32
N ASP A 227 9.00 2.01 -7.37
CA ASP A 227 10.04 1.02 -7.60
C ASP A 227 9.44 -0.34 -8.05
N ASN A 228 8.11 -0.47 -8.10
CA ASN A 228 7.43 -1.67 -8.57
C ASN A 228 7.61 -1.85 -10.10
N TYR A 229 7.80 -3.10 -10.51
CA TYR A 229 7.98 -3.47 -11.91
C TYR A 229 6.82 -3.03 -12.81
N PHE A 230 5.57 -3.34 -12.44
CA PHE A 230 4.40 -3.01 -13.25
C PHE A 230 4.21 -1.50 -13.40
N HIS A 231 4.49 -0.71 -12.35
CA HIS A 231 4.48 0.75 -12.46
C HIS A 231 5.53 1.25 -13.46
N GLN A 232 6.75 0.72 -13.37
CA GLN A 232 7.85 1.11 -14.25
C GLN A 232 7.58 0.75 -15.72
N GLN A 233 6.98 -0.42 -15.95
CA GLN A 233 6.63 -0.94 -17.26
C GLN A 233 5.23 -0.55 -17.75
N ALA A 234 4.46 0.22 -16.96
CA ALA A 234 3.07 0.54 -17.30
C ALA A 234 2.93 1.13 -18.72
N PRO A 235 3.76 2.10 -19.16
CA PRO A 235 3.67 2.61 -20.53
C PRO A 235 3.96 1.56 -21.62
N ALA A 236 4.87 0.62 -21.37
CA ALA A 236 5.24 -0.41 -22.33
C ALA A 236 4.15 -1.49 -22.44
N ILE A 237 3.61 -1.93 -21.29
CA ILE A 237 2.46 -2.84 -21.22
C ILE A 237 1.26 -2.20 -21.93
N THR A 238 0.94 -0.95 -21.62
CA THR A 238 -0.19 -0.23 -22.23
C THR A 238 -0.02 -0.07 -23.75
N LEU A 239 1.18 0.27 -24.23
CA LEU A 239 1.44 0.38 -25.66
C LEU A 239 1.18 -0.94 -26.39
N GLN A 240 1.76 -2.04 -25.91
CA GLN A 240 1.54 -3.37 -26.50
C GLN A 240 0.08 -3.82 -26.38
N LEU A 241 -0.60 -3.49 -25.28
CA LEU A 241 -2.01 -3.77 -25.09
C LEU A 241 -2.86 -3.08 -26.17
N VAL A 242 -2.65 -1.79 -26.39
CA VAL A 242 -3.44 -1.03 -27.38
C VAL A 242 -3.18 -1.46 -28.83
N GLU A 243 -2.00 -2.00 -29.11
CA GLU A 243 -1.68 -2.57 -30.42
C GLU A 243 -2.42 -3.90 -30.65
N LYS A 244 -2.51 -4.75 -29.62
CA LYS A 244 -3.07 -6.11 -29.73
C LYS A 244 -4.59 -6.20 -29.53
N TYR A 245 -5.20 -5.29 -28.78
CA TYR A 245 -6.64 -5.35 -28.46
C TYR A 245 -7.56 -4.81 -29.58
N GLN A 246 -7.08 -4.63 -30.80
CA GLN A 246 -7.92 -4.22 -31.94
C GLN A 246 -9.13 -5.15 -32.12
N SER A 247 -8.95 -6.45 -31.86
CA SER A 247 -10.00 -7.48 -31.90
C SER A 247 -11.07 -7.37 -30.79
N ILE A 248 -10.83 -6.56 -29.75
CA ILE A 248 -11.78 -6.34 -28.66
C ILE A 248 -12.86 -5.34 -29.10
N SER A 249 -14.13 -5.61 -28.77
CA SER A 249 -15.24 -4.72 -29.12
C SER A 249 -15.16 -3.37 -28.39
N GLU A 250 -15.64 -2.29 -29.01
CA GLU A 250 -15.62 -0.94 -28.42
C GLU A 250 -16.28 -0.89 -27.03
N ILE A 251 -17.36 -1.65 -26.81
CA ILE A 251 -18.04 -1.75 -25.52
C ILE A 251 -17.10 -2.29 -24.43
N LYS A 252 -16.27 -3.29 -24.75
CA LYS A 252 -15.30 -3.88 -23.80
C LYS A 252 -14.10 -2.97 -23.58
N LYS A 253 -13.66 -2.27 -24.63
CA LYS A 253 -12.62 -1.24 -24.54
C LYS A 253 -13.06 -0.09 -23.63
N ASP A 254 -14.28 0.41 -23.82
CA ASP A 254 -14.83 1.51 -23.04
C ASP A 254 -15.07 1.10 -21.58
N TRP A 255 -15.49 -0.15 -21.34
CA TRP A 255 -15.54 -0.74 -20.00
C TRP A 255 -14.16 -0.77 -19.32
N PHE A 256 -13.10 -1.14 -20.04
CA PHE A 256 -11.74 -1.12 -19.51
C PHE A 256 -11.29 0.30 -19.14
N LEU A 257 -11.63 1.30 -19.95
CA LEU A 257 -11.33 2.70 -19.63
C LEU A 257 -12.07 3.17 -18.36
N ALA A 258 -13.32 2.76 -18.15
CA ALA A 258 -14.03 3.01 -16.90
C ALA A 258 -13.30 2.37 -15.71
N TRP A 259 -12.75 1.17 -15.87
CA TRP A 259 -11.98 0.50 -14.83
C TRP A 259 -10.66 1.22 -14.52
N VAL A 260 -9.95 1.69 -15.54
CA VAL A 260 -8.75 2.54 -15.37
C VAL A 260 -9.07 3.81 -14.58
N LEU A 261 -10.22 4.44 -14.84
CA LEU A 261 -10.70 5.60 -14.08
C LEU A 261 -11.02 5.22 -12.63
N GLN A 262 -11.62 4.05 -12.40
CA GLN A 262 -11.89 3.54 -11.06
C GLN A 262 -10.61 3.31 -10.25
N GLU A 263 -9.53 2.78 -10.85
CA GLU A 263 -8.22 2.63 -10.19
C GLU A 263 -7.56 3.99 -9.85
N LEU A 264 -7.90 5.06 -10.59
CA LEU A 264 -7.52 6.43 -10.22
C LEU A 264 -8.37 6.99 -9.06
N GLY A 265 -9.45 6.29 -8.68
CA GLY A 265 -10.43 6.70 -7.67
C GLY A 265 -11.62 7.45 -8.26
N ILE A 266 -11.87 7.35 -9.57
CA ILE A 266 -13.01 8.00 -10.24
C ILE A 266 -14.12 6.98 -10.48
N ASP A 267 -15.22 7.13 -9.76
CA ASP A 267 -16.41 6.32 -9.95
C ASP A 267 -17.45 7.08 -10.79
N LEU A 268 -17.58 6.65 -12.05
CA LEU A 268 -18.51 7.26 -13.02
C LEU A 268 -19.97 6.84 -12.83
N ARG A 269 -20.25 5.90 -11.91
CA ARG A 269 -21.62 5.44 -11.67
C ARG A 269 -22.45 6.55 -11.03
N THR A 270 -23.76 6.54 -11.25
CA THR A 270 -24.65 7.54 -10.65
C THR A 270 -24.66 7.42 -9.13
N LYS A 271 -25.00 8.52 -8.44
CA LYS A 271 -25.18 8.54 -6.97
C LYS A 271 -26.05 7.37 -6.47
N ALA A 272 -27.16 7.09 -7.16
CA ALA A 272 -28.06 6.00 -6.81
C ALA A 272 -27.37 4.62 -6.88
N ILE A 273 -26.59 4.37 -7.93
CA ILE A 273 -25.85 3.11 -8.09
C ILE A 273 -24.78 2.98 -7.00
N GLN A 274 -24.00 4.04 -6.73
CA GLN A 274 -22.97 4.00 -5.69
C GLN A 274 -23.56 3.74 -4.30
N ILE A 275 -24.67 4.41 -3.97
CA ILE A 275 -25.42 4.18 -2.71
C ILE A 275 -25.87 2.71 -2.61
N ASN A 276 -26.44 2.16 -3.68
CA ASN A 276 -26.92 0.78 -3.68
C ASN A 276 -25.79 -0.23 -3.47
N VAL A 277 -24.63 -0.02 -4.10
CA VAL A 277 -23.44 -0.87 -3.91
C VAL A 277 -23.00 -0.89 -2.44
N VAL A 278 -22.96 0.29 -1.79
CA VAL A 278 -22.59 0.35 -0.36
C VAL A 278 -23.66 -0.30 0.52
N LYS A 279 -24.95 -0.15 0.19
CA LYS A 279 -26.06 -0.82 0.90
C LYS A 279 -25.99 -2.35 0.81
N GLU A 280 -25.73 -2.88 -0.38
CA GLU A 280 -25.57 -4.34 -0.58
C GLU A 280 -24.34 -4.89 0.17
N LEU A 281 -23.23 -4.13 0.18
CA LEU A 281 -22.05 -4.48 0.96
C LEU A 281 -22.35 -4.47 2.47
N LEU A 282 -23.02 -3.44 2.96
CA LEU A 282 -23.45 -3.36 4.36
C LEU A 282 -24.34 -4.55 4.76
N ALA A 283 -25.34 -4.88 3.94
CA ALA A 283 -26.20 -6.04 4.18
C ALA A 283 -25.39 -7.35 4.29
N THR A 284 -24.38 -7.51 3.44
CA THR A 284 -23.47 -8.67 3.49
C THR A 284 -22.64 -8.69 4.78
N LEU A 285 -22.12 -7.54 5.23
CA LEU A 285 -21.33 -7.46 6.47
C LEU A 285 -22.19 -7.71 7.71
N MET A 286 -23.46 -7.28 7.70
CA MET A 286 -24.41 -7.48 8.80
C MET A 286 -24.79 -8.95 9.02
N ASN A 287 -24.46 -9.87 8.10
CA ASN A 287 -24.60 -11.31 8.35
C ASN A 287 -23.66 -11.82 9.46
N ASN A 288 -22.58 -11.09 9.78
CA ASN A 288 -21.69 -11.41 10.89
C ASN A 288 -21.12 -10.12 11.54
N PRO A 289 -21.93 -9.39 12.31
CA PRO A 289 -21.59 -8.05 12.78
C PRO A 289 -20.40 -8.05 13.76
N GLU A 290 -20.26 -9.08 14.59
CA GLU A 290 -19.13 -9.23 15.52
C GLU A 290 -17.78 -9.34 14.77
N LYS A 291 -17.74 -10.11 13.68
CA LYS A 291 -16.55 -10.24 12.83
C LYS A 291 -16.19 -8.93 12.14
N TYR A 292 -17.18 -8.12 11.78
CA TYR A 292 -17.03 -6.89 10.99
C TYR A 292 -17.29 -5.60 11.76
N LYS A 293 -17.21 -5.63 13.10
CA LYS A 293 -17.52 -4.49 13.99
C LYS A 293 -16.76 -3.20 13.70
N MET A 294 -15.57 -3.29 13.09
CA MET A 294 -14.80 -2.11 12.64
C MET A 294 -15.16 -1.65 11.21
N ALA A 295 -15.56 -2.58 10.34
CA ALA A 295 -15.85 -2.28 8.95
C ALA A 295 -17.26 -1.67 8.77
N ILE A 296 -18.24 -2.14 9.55
CA ILE A 296 -19.63 -1.68 9.47
C ILE A 296 -19.75 -0.16 9.70
N PRO A 297 -19.21 0.43 10.81
CA PRO A 297 -19.30 1.88 11.02
C PRO A 297 -18.63 2.69 9.90
N SER A 298 -17.53 2.18 9.33
CA SER A 298 -16.87 2.83 8.20
C SER A 298 -17.76 2.87 6.95
N ARG A 299 -18.52 1.80 6.69
CA ARG A 299 -19.44 1.73 5.54
C ARG A 299 -20.72 2.52 5.77
N GLU A 300 -21.23 2.57 6.99
CA GLU A 300 -22.36 3.43 7.37
C GLU A 300 -22.00 4.92 7.17
N LYS A 301 -20.80 5.32 7.60
CA LYS A 301 -20.27 6.66 7.35
C LYS A 301 -20.12 6.95 5.85
N GLU A 302 -19.56 6.03 5.08
CA GLU A 302 -19.45 6.14 3.61
C GLU A 302 -20.83 6.34 2.98
N LEU A 303 -21.83 5.56 3.39
CA LEU A 303 -23.20 5.68 2.91
C LEU A 303 -23.79 7.07 3.23
N GLN A 304 -23.66 7.53 4.47
CA GLN A 304 -24.14 8.86 4.88
C GLN A 304 -23.45 9.98 4.09
N GLU A 305 -22.13 9.87 3.88
CA GLU A 305 -21.37 10.84 3.09
C GLU A 305 -21.83 10.84 1.62
N LEU A 306 -22.05 9.66 1.01
CA LEU A 306 -22.60 9.57 -0.35
C LEU A 306 -24.01 10.17 -0.44
N GLU A 307 -24.85 9.98 0.57
CA GLU A 307 -26.21 10.54 0.60
C GLU A 307 -26.20 12.08 0.74
N THR A 308 -25.29 12.64 1.54
CA THR A 308 -25.30 14.06 1.93
C THR A 308 -24.31 14.96 1.19
N ASN A 309 -23.19 14.40 0.69
CA ASN A 309 -22.03 15.16 0.21
C ASN A 309 -21.45 14.61 -1.11
N PHE A 310 -22.27 13.93 -1.92
CA PHE A 310 -21.85 13.25 -3.16
C PHE A 310 -20.97 14.12 -4.08
N GLU A 311 -21.39 15.34 -4.38
CA GLU A 311 -20.70 16.23 -5.32
C GLU A 311 -19.29 16.61 -4.80
N ASN A 312 -19.16 16.84 -3.49
CA ASN A 312 -17.87 17.12 -2.85
C ASN A 312 -16.95 15.89 -2.85
N ILE A 313 -17.50 14.68 -2.69
CA ILE A 313 -16.74 13.43 -2.82
C ILE A 313 -16.19 13.29 -4.24
N GLN A 314 -17.03 13.54 -5.25
CA GLN A 314 -16.61 13.51 -6.66
C GLN A 314 -15.52 14.55 -6.95
N GLU A 315 -15.69 15.78 -6.46
CA GLU A 315 -14.69 16.85 -6.62
C GLU A 315 -13.35 16.48 -5.95
N LYS A 316 -13.38 15.97 -4.72
CA LYS A 316 -12.17 15.52 -4.00
C LYS A 316 -11.48 14.37 -4.72
N SER A 317 -12.25 13.41 -5.22
CA SER A 317 -11.73 12.25 -5.96
C SER A 317 -11.07 12.69 -7.27
N TRP A 318 -11.70 13.61 -7.99
CA TRP A 318 -11.14 14.23 -9.19
C TRP A 318 -9.82 14.96 -8.89
N LYS A 319 -9.79 15.76 -7.80
CA LYS A 319 -8.58 16.45 -7.34
C LYS A 319 -7.45 15.49 -7.00
N ARG A 320 -7.77 14.38 -6.32
CA ARG A 320 -6.77 13.35 -6.02
C ARG A 320 -6.24 12.71 -7.29
N ALA A 321 -7.11 12.34 -8.23
CA ALA A 321 -6.72 11.69 -9.49
C ALA A 321 -5.76 12.54 -10.33
N TYR A 322 -6.10 13.81 -10.62
CA TYR A 322 -5.20 14.63 -11.44
C TYR A 322 -3.86 14.92 -10.74
N LYS A 323 -3.82 14.99 -9.40
CA LYS A 323 -2.57 15.14 -8.65
C LYS A 323 -1.67 13.94 -8.82
N LYS A 324 -2.20 12.71 -8.71
CA LYS A 324 -1.45 11.47 -8.99
C LYS A 324 -0.83 11.50 -10.39
N ILE A 325 -1.59 11.95 -11.39
CA ILE A 325 -1.13 12.09 -12.79
C ILE A 325 -0.05 13.19 -12.94
N ALA A 326 -0.18 14.29 -12.19
CA ALA A 326 0.77 15.40 -12.25
C ALA A 326 2.14 15.03 -11.68
N VAL A 327 2.19 14.17 -10.66
CA VAL A 327 3.42 13.77 -9.98
C VAL A 327 4.05 12.48 -10.54
N SER A 328 3.33 11.68 -11.33
CA SER A 328 3.86 10.44 -11.94
C SER A 328 3.92 10.52 -13.47
N PRO A 329 5.12 10.61 -14.07
CA PRO A 329 5.29 10.54 -15.52
C PRO A 329 4.82 9.21 -16.12
N LYS A 330 4.92 8.09 -15.37
CA LYS A 330 4.51 6.76 -15.83
C LYS A 330 2.99 6.69 -16.00
N ILE A 331 2.23 7.08 -14.97
CA ILE A 331 0.77 7.15 -15.03
C ILE A 331 0.33 8.07 -16.18
N ARG A 332 0.93 9.26 -16.28
CA ARG A 332 0.59 10.20 -17.36
C ARG A 332 0.79 9.60 -18.74
N LYS A 333 1.96 9.00 -19.01
CA LYS A 333 2.25 8.39 -20.31
C LYS A 333 1.31 7.23 -20.63
N THR A 334 0.98 6.40 -19.62
CA THR A 334 -0.04 5.34 -19.75
C THR A 334 -1.39 5.91 -20.19
N LEU A 335 -1.87 6.96 -19.53
CA LEU A 335 -3.14 7.61 -19.86
C LEU A 335 -3.12 8.32 -21.22
N GLU A 336 -2.00 8.95 -21.60
CA GLU A 336 -1.82 9.55 -22.93
C GLU A 336 -1.92 8.50 -24.04
N ILE A 337 -1.30 7.33 -23.86
CA ILE A 337 -1.39 6.21 -24.81
C ILE A 337 -2.84 5.73 -24.92
N LEU A 338 -3.53 5.52 -23.78
CA LEU A 338 -4.93 5.10 -23.78
C LEU A 338 -5.82 6.14 -24.48
N ALA A 339 -5.70 7.42 -24.14
CA ALA A 339 -6.52 8.47 -24.72
C ALA A 339 -6.32 8.61 -26.22
N LYS A 340 -5.08 8.47 -26.71
CA LYS A 340 -4.73 8.55 -28.14
C LYS A 340 -5.34 7.41 -28.96
N HIS A 341 -5.37 6.19 -28.43
CA HIS A 341 -5.83 5.01 -29.17
C HIS A 341 -7.33 4.72 -29.00
N ASN A 342 -8.05 5.52 -28.21
CA ASN A 342 -9.47 5.32 -27.90
C ASN A 342 -10.32 6.57 -28.15
N GLU A 343 -9.96 7.45 -29.09
CA GLU A 343 -10.58 8.78 -29.20
C GLU A 343 -12.12 8.78 -29.35
N GLY A 344 -12.69 7.76 -29.98
CA GLY A 344 -14.13 7.62 -30.20
C GLY A 344 -14.92 7.01 -29.03
N LEU A 345 -14.26 6.56 -27.96
CA LEU A 345 -14.93 5.93 -26.82
C LEU A 345 -15.41 6.95 -25.80
N ALA A 346 -16.54 6.67 -25.15
CA ALA A 346 -17.21 7.58 -24.23
C ALA A 346 -16.32 7.99 -23.05
N ASN A 347 -15.61 7.04 -22.42
CA ASN A 347 -14.82 7.29 -21.23
C ASN A 347 -13.47 7.98 -21.52
N THR A 348 -13.05 8.07 -22.79
CA THR A 348 -11.83 8.76 -23.19
C THR A 348 -11.88 10.26 -22.86
N VAL A 349 -13.06 10.87 -22.87
CA VAL A 349 -13.23 12.29 -22.51
C VAL A 349 -12.75 12.58 -21.09
N HIS A 350 -13.03 11.69 -20.14
CA HIS A 350 -12.64 11.86 -18.74
C HIS A 350 -11.12 11.73 -18.56
N ILE A 351 -10.48 10.80 -19.27
CA ILE A 351 -9.02 10.69 -19.29
C ILE A 351 -8.38 11.97 -19.84
N LYS A 352 -8.89 12.49 -20.96
CA LYS A 352 -8.40 13.75 -21.56
C LYS A 352 -8.59 14.94 -20.60
N GLN A 353 -9.72 15.02 -19.90
CA GLN A 353 -9.97 16.06 -18.89
C GLN A 353 -9.02 15.95 -17.69
N LEU A 354 -8.74 14.74 -17.19
CA LEU A 354 -7.78 14.51 -16.11
C LEU A 354 -6.34 14.88 -16.52
N LEU A 355 -5.92 14.51 -17.73
CA LEU A 355 -4.62 14.88 -18.28
C LEU A 355 -4.46 16.40 -18.37
N LYS A 356 -5.50 17.11 -18.85
CA LYS A 356 -5.53 18.57 -18.87
C LYS A 356 -5.45 19.16 -17.46
N ALA A 357 -6.29 18.69 -16.54
CA ALA A 357 -6.30 19.17 -15.15
C ALA A 357 -4.94 18.94 -14.46
N ALA A 358 -4.27 17.83 -14.75
CA ALA A 358 -2.93 17.54 -14.23
C ALA A 358 -1.87 18.50 -14.79
N ALA A 359 -1.95 18.86 -16.08
CA ALA A 359 -1.08 19.86 -16.69
C ALA A 359 -1.33 21.26 -16.11
N ASP A 360 -2.59 21.66 -15.99
CA ASP A 360 -2.99 22.94 -15.40
C ASP A 360 -2.51 23.04 -13.94
N PHE A 361 -2.69 21.99 -13.15
CA PHE A 361 -2.19 21.90 -11.77
C PHE A 361 -0.66 22.00 -11.70
N LYS A 362 0.06 21.39 -12.66
CA LYS A 362 1.52 21.48 -12.70
C LYS A 362 2.01 22.91 -12.97
N ASN A 363 1.27 23.65 -13.81
CA ASN A 363 1.60 25.02 -14.21
C ASN A 363 1.01 26.09 -13.29
N ALA A 364 0.12 25.72 -12.37
CA ALA A 364 -0.48 26.64 -11.41
C ALA A 364 0.60 27.31 -10.54
N PRO A 365 0.48 28.62 -10.26
CA PRO A 365 1.34 29.31 -9.31
C PRO A 365 1.39 28.58 -7.96
N LYS A 366 2.58 28.51 -7.37
CA LYS A 366 2.82 27.85 -6.08
C LYS A 366 3.02 28.91 -5.01
N LEU A 367 2.38 28.73 -3.86
CA LEU A 367 2.52 29.59 -2.70
C LEU A 367 3.92 29.46 -2.09
N TYR A 368 4.44 28.23 -2.00
CA TYR A 368 5.73 27.93 -1.39
C TYR A 368 6.81 27.67 -2.45
N LEU A 369 7.65 28.66 -2.67
CA LEU A 369 8.73 28.59 -3.65
C LEU A 369 9.97 27.90 -3.05
N LEU A 370 10.15 26.61 -3.35
CA LEU A 370 11.28 25.82 -2.82
C LEU A 370 12.66 26.27 -3.33
N ASN A 371 12.74 26.95 -4.47
CA ASN A 371 14.00 27.38 -5.12
C ASN A 371 14.20 28.90 -5.07
N GLN A 372 13.54 29.59 -4.14
CA GLN A 372 13.79 31.00 -3.90
C GLN A 372 15.26 31.23 -3.49
N LYS A 373 15.81 32.42 -3.79
CA LYS A 373 17.16 32.82 -3.41
C LYS A 373 17.05 33.84 -2.29
N PRO A 374 17.34 33.48 -1.03
CA PRO A 374 17.25 34.44 0.07
C PRO A 374 18.32 35.52 -0.07
N THR A 375 17.96 36.75 0.29
CA THR A 375 18.84 37.91 0.29
C THR A 375 19.83 37.81 1.45
N ILE A 376 19.36 37.30 2.60
CA ILE A 376 20.16 37.06 3.81
C ILE A 376 20.39 35.57 3.99
N ILE A 377 21.66 35.16 4.04
CA ILE A 377 22.06 33.76 4.17
C ILE A 377 22.45 33.45 5.62
N PHE A 378 21.67 32.58 6.26
CA PHE A 378 22.04 31.96 7.53
C PHE A 378 23.03 30.81 7.28
N LYS A 379 24.09 30.74 8.08
CA LYS A 379 25.06 29.65 8.06
C LYS A 379 24.58 28.43 8.86
N ASP A 380 23.71 28.63 9.84
CA ASP A 380 23.09 27.60 10.67
C ASP A 380 21.58 27.50 10.40
N LEU A 381 21.14 26.36 9.87
CA LEU A 381 19.74 26.15 9.55
C LEU A 381 18.87 26.10 10.81
N HIS A 382 19.33 25.48 11.89
CA HIS A 382 18.50 25.30 13.09
C HIS A 382 18.30 26.63 13.81
N PHE A 383 19.31 27.50 13.82
CA PHE A 383 19.12 28.87 14.30
C PHE A 383 18.11 29.62 13.44
N LYS A 384 18.19 29.51 12.10
CA LYS A 384 17.19 30.08 11.20
C LYS A 384 15.77 29.56 11.50
N LEU A 385 15.60 28.29 11.83
CA LEU A 385 14.28 27.73 12.20
C LEU A 385 13.71 28.42 13.44
N TRP A 386 14.53 28.75 14.44
CA TRP A 386 14.05 29.48 15.62
C TRP A 386 13.60 30.90 15.29
N ILE A 387 14.32 31.57 14.38
CA ILE A 387 13.92 32.89 13.87
C ILE A 387 12.60 32.80 13.10
N ILE A 388 12.42 31.76 12.29
CA ILE A 388 11.17 31.49 11.59
C ILE A 388 10.04 31.23 12.59
N GLU A 389 10.27 30.41 13.62
CA GLU A 389 9.28 30.14 14.68
C GLU A 389 8.77 31.43 15.32
N GLU A 390 9.70 32.28 15.76
CA GLU A 390 9.40 33.56 16.38
C GLU A 390 8.64 34.50 15.44
N LEU A 391 9.14 34.71 14.22
CA LEU A 391 8.56 35.69 13.31
C LEU A 391 7.27 35.21 12.62
N MET A 392 7.18 33.93 12.24
CA MET A 392 6.07 33.38 11.47
C MET A 392 4.91 32.92 12.36
N TYR A 393 5.21 32.22 13.46
CA TYR A 393 4.18 31.55 14.26
C TYR A 393 3.81 32.36 15.51
N LYS A 394 4.80 32.88 16.24
CA LYS A 394 4.56 33.68 17.46
C LYS A 394 4.13 35.11 17.14
N GLN A 395 4.94 35.85 16.38
CA GLN A 395 4.66 37.25 16.03
C GLN A 395 3.75 37.42 14.81
N LYS A 396 3.62 36.39 13.96
CA LYS A 396 2.78 36.41 12.74
C LYS A 396 3.15 37.52 11.73
N LEU A 397 4.43 37.87 11.65
CA LEU A 397 4.96 38.91 10.75
C LEU A 397 5.55 38.34 9.46
N LEU A 398 6.15 37.15 9.52
CA LEU A 398 6.72 36.49 8.35
C LEU A 398 5.62 35.72 7.60
N THR A 399 5.28 36.15 6.39
CA THR A 399 4.18 35.60 5.59
C THR A 399 4.68 35.07 4.24
N PRO A 400 3.97 34.10 3.62
CA PRO A 400 2.81 33.38 4.15
C PRO A 400 3.18 32.44 5.31
N LYS A 401 2.22 32.19 6.24
CA LYS A 401 2.36 31.14 7.26
C LYS A 401 2.55 29.80 6.54
N PHE A 402 3.60 29.08 6.89
CA PHE A 402 3.85 27.75 6.34
C PHE A 402 2.96 26.71 6.99
N GLU A 403 2.37 25.85 6.15
CA GLU A 403 1.57 24.69 6.54
C GLU A 403 1.94 23.52 5.62
N LEU A 404 2.35 22.39 6.20
CA LEU A 404 2.75 21.18 5.48
C LEU A 404 1.66 20.71 4.51
N GLU A 405 0.40 20.75 4.96
CA GLU A 405 -0.75 20.28 4.20
C GLU A 405 -0.97 21.14 2.95
N LYS A 406 -0.72 22.45 3.02
CA LYS A 406 -0.78 23.34 1.84
C LYS A 406 0.37 23.06 0.88
N LEU A 407 1.59 22.82 1.38
CA LEU A 407 2.73 22.44 0.52
C LEU A 407 2.44 21.11 -0.19
N ALA A 408 1.97 20.10 0.54
CA ALA A 408 1.59 18.82 -0.01
C ALA A 408 0.48 18.95 -1.07
N GLN A 409 -0.45 19.88 -0.89
CA GLN A 409 -1.52 20.12 -1.86
C GLN A 409 -1.04 20.70 -3.19
N GLU A 410 0.04 21.48 -3.21
CA GLU A 410 0.51 22.17 -4.42
C GLU A 410 1.78 21.56 -5.03
N HIS A 411 2.49 20.70 -4.29
CA HIS A 411 3.74 20.10 -4.74
C HIS A 411 3.51 19.16 -5.94
N THR A 412 4.40 19.25 -6.94
CA THR A 412 4.22 18.59 -8.26
C THR A 412 5.34 17.63 -8.62
N ALA A 413 6.44 17.58 -7.86
CA ALA A 413 7.55 16.69 -8.17
C ALA A 413 7.33 15.27 -7.63
N ARG A 414 6.62 15.16 -6.50
CA ARG A 414 6.16 13.89 -5.92
C ARG A 414 4.90 14.13 -5.06
N GLU A 415 4.22 13.06 -4.67
CA GLU A 415 3.25 13.12 -3.57
C GLU A 415 4.01 13.28 -2.23
N ILE A 416 3.54 14.19 -1.37
CA ILE A 416 3.99 14.36 0.01
C ILE A 416 2.85 13.87 0.90
N ASN A 417 3.12 12.91 1.77
CA ASN A 417 2.16 12.35 2.70
C ASN A 417 2.70 12.46 4.12
N ARG A 418 1.99 13.12 5.01
CA ARG A 418 2.39 13.27 6.42
C ARG A 418 2.60 11.92 7.10
N GLU A 419 1.74 10.94 6.84
CA GLU A 419 1.81 9.62 7.47
C GLU A 419 3.05 8.83 7.01
N ASP A 420 3.43 8.96 5.74
CA ASP A 420 4.58 8.22 5.18
C ASP A 420 5.91 8.97 5.35
N ASP A 421 5.89 10.29 5.17
CA ASP A 421 7.08 11.14 5.20
C ASP A 421 7.41 11.66 6.62
N GLY A 422 6.44 11.63 7.54
CA GLY A 422 6.51 12.32 8.84
C GLY A 422 7.49 11.73 9.86
N TYR A 423 7.96 10.50 9.65
CA TYR A 423 8.92 9.79 10.51
C TYR A 423 10.37 10.28 10.35
N LYS A 424 10.62 11.23 9.46
CA LYS A 424 11.92 11.87 9.27
C LYS A 424 11.73 13.29 8.79
N VAL A 425 12.83 14.04 8.71
CA VAL A 425 12.82 15.38 8.12
C VAL A 425 12.34 15.32 6.66
N ILE A 426 11.27 16.05 6.36
CA ILE A 426 10.69 16.15 5.02
C ILE A 426 11.60 17.05 4.15
N PRO A 427 12.22 16.52 3.07
CA PRO A 427 13.23 17.26 2.30
C PRO A 427 12.71 18.56 1.69
N GLU A 428 11.46 18.58 1.23
CA GLU A 428 10.83 19.75 0.62
C GLU A 428 10.61 20.87 1.66
N VAL A 429 10.20 20.51 2.87
CA VAL A 429 10.00 21.46 3.98
C VAL A 429 11.35 22.03 4.42
N LYS A 430 12.36 21.17 4.60
CA LYS A 430 13.75 21.58 4.89
C LYS A 430 14.26 22.57 3.86
N LYS A 431 14.05 22.25 2.57
CA LYS A 431 14.48 23.08 1.45
C LYS A 431 13.74 24.42 1.43
N TYR A 432 12.43 24.42 1.70
CA TYR A 432 11.65 25.65 1.83
C TYR A 432 12.22 26.56 2.91
N PHE A 433 12.34 26.09 4.16
CA PHE A 433 12.82 26.91 5.27
C PHE A 433 14.27 27.35 5.10
N LYS A 434 15.13 26.48 4.54
CA LYS A 434 16.50 26.86 4.18
C LYS A 434 16.53 28.06 3.24
N ASN A 435 15.66 28.06 2.23
CA ASN A 435 15.65 29.07 1.19
C ASN A 435 14.75 30.28 1.54
N LEU A 436 13.85 30.17 2.52
CA LEU A 436 12.91 31.22 2.90
C LEU A 436 13.62 32.55 3.15
N ASP A 437 13.26 33.58 2.37
CA ASP A 437 13.80 34.91 2.58
C ASP A 437 13.19 35.54 3.84
N ILE A 438 14.03 36.18 4.65
CA ILE A 438 13.59 36.89 5.86
C ILE A 438 14.08 38.33 5.72
N PRO A 439 13.17 39.29 5.50
CA PRO A 439 13.53 40.70 5.40
C PRO A 439 14.28 41.20 6.63
N GLU A 440 15.27 42.08 6.41
CA GLU A 440 16.12 42.63 7.46
C GLU A 440 15.30 43.36 8.55
N ASP A 441 14.24 44.08 8.16
CA ASP A 441 13.35 44.78 9.09
C ASP A 441 12.61 43.84 10.05
N LEU A 442 12.37 42.58 9.64
CA LEU A 442 11.79 41.56 10.51
C LEU A 442 12.83 40.98 11.47
N LEU A 443 14.07 40.79 11.02
CA LEU A 443 15.16 40.32 11.90
C LEU A 443 15.40 41.29 13.07
N LEU A 444 15.27 42.60 12.84
CA LEU A 444 15.34 43.62 13.88
C LEU A 444 14.23 43.50 14.93
N LYS A 445 13.13 42.79 14.66
CA LYS A 445 12.01 42.61 15.60
C LYS A 445 12.19 41.42 16.52
N VAL A 446 13.20 40.57 16.28
CA VAL A 446 13.53 39.43 17.15
C VAL A 446 14.23 39.94 18.41
N LYS A 447 13.56 39.83 19.56
CA LYS A 447 14.10 40.23 20.88
C LYS A 447 14.29 39.05 21.82
N THR A 448 13.35 38.11 21.76
CA THR A 448 13.34 36.88 22.56
C THR A 448 13.14 35.71 21.61
N ILE A 449 13.85 34.63 21.86
CA ILE A 449 13.61 33.33 21.24
C ILE A 449 13.29 32.35 22.35
N GLU A 450 12.26 31.54 22.17
CA GLU A 450 11.98 30.40 23.03
C GLU A 450 12.08 29.15 22.18
N VAL A 451 12.98 28.26 22.60
CA VAL A 451 13.34 27.04 21.90
C VAL A 451 12.48 25.90 22.42
N SER A 452 11.83 25.16 21.53
CA SER A 452 11.12 23.94 21.87
C SER A 452 11.11 23.00 20.67
N TYR A 453 11.36 21.70 20.89
CA TYR A 453 11.17 20.70 19.84
C TYR A 453 9.68 20.49 19.50
N LEU A 454 8.77 21.00 20.32
CA LEU A 454 7.32 21.01 20.10
C LEU A 454 6.84 22.24 19.28
N SER A 455 7.75 23.13 18.89
CA SER A 455 7.43 24.30 18.06
C SER A 455 6.82 23.93 16.71
N GLU A 456 5.95 24.82 16.19
CA GLU A 456 5.21 24.60 14.96
C GLU A 456 6.12 24.33 13.76
N VAL A 457 7.26 25.04 13.68
CA VAL A 457 8.26 24.83 12.63
C VAL A 457 8.75 23.37 12.57
N TYR A 458 8.93 22.70 13.71
CA TYR A 458 9.34 21.30 13.77
C TYR A 458 8.18 20.35 13.47
N ASN A 459 6.97 20.66 13.93
CA ASN A 459 5.76 19.89 13.61
C ASN A 459 5.49 19.80 12.10
N HIS A 460 5.97 20.77 11.33
CA HIS A 460 5.94 20.74 9.87
C HIS A 460 7.16 20.08 9.23
N LEU A 461 8.35 20.27 9.82
CA LEU A 461 9.62 19.76 9.28
C LEU A 461 9.81 18.26 9.51
N TRP A 462 9.49 17.79 10.71
CA TRP A 462 9.59 16.41 11.17
C TRP A 462 8.37 16.08 12.06
N PRO A 463 7.17 15.89 11.45
CA PRO A 463 5.89 15.76 12.14
C PRO A 463 5.80 14.73 13.27
N PHE A 464 6.51 13.61 13.16
CA PHE A 464 6.48 12.52 14.13
C PHE A 464 7.83 12.31 14.82
N CYS A 465 8.63 13.38 14.95
CA CYS A 465 9.84 13.34 15.76
C CYS A 465 9.48 12.93 17.19
N ASP A 466 10.11 11.87 17.69
CA ASP A 466 9.97 11.40 19.07
C ASP A 466 11.34 11.27 19.72
N ALA A 467 11.82 12.40 20.26
CA ALA A 467 13.09 12.45 20.98
C ALA A 467 13.12 11.53 22.21
N GLY A 468 11.95 11.24 22.81
CA GLY A 468 11.83 10.32 23.93
C GLY A 468 12.05 8.85 23.55
N CYS A 469 11.89 8.52 22.27
CA CYS A 469 12.09 7.18 21.71
C CYS A 469 13.38 7.04 20.88
N GLY A 470 14.29 8.03 20.95
CA GLY A 470 15.63 7.95 20.38
C GLY A 470 15.87 8.73 19.09
N ASP A 471 14.91 9.56 18.63
CA ASP A 471 15.16 10.49 17.54
C ASP A 471 16.12 11.61 17.97
N GLU A 472 17.09 11.93 17.11
CA GLU A 472 18.09 12.96 17.40
C GLU A 472 17.50 14.36 17.24
N LEU A 473 17.54 15.15 18.31
CA LEU A 473 17.09 16.54 18.29
C LEU A 473 17.96 17.40 17.36
N LEU A 474 17.32 18.28 16.59
CA LEU A 474 17.98 19.17 15.64
C LEU A 474 18.67 20.34 16.37
N SER A 475 19.89 20.11 16.88
CA SER A 475 20.67 21.10 17.63
C SER A 475 21.46 22.08 16.76
N VAL A 476 21.65 23.32 17.23
CA VAL A 476 22.46 24.34 16.57
C VAL A 476 23.95 23.97 16.55
N SER A 477 24.62 24.30 15.45
CA SER A 477 26.07 24.14 15.33
C SER A 477 26.82 25.42 15.71
N SER A 478 28.15 25.35 15.79
CA SER A 478 28.99 26.55 16.02
C SER A 478 28.86 27.62 14.94
N LYS A 479 28.23 27.33 13.79
CA LYS A 479 27.94 28.31 12.74
C LYS A 479 26.90 29.35 13.17
N MET A 480 26.04 29.05 14.16
CA MET A 480 25.08 29.98 14.73
C MET A 480 25.75 31.27 15.22
N ILE A 481 26.99 31.18 15.70
CA ILE A 481 27.74 32.32 16.26
C ILE A 481 27.87 33.44 15.23
N ASP A 482 28.11 33.08 13.97
CA ASP A 482 28.21 34.05 12.88
C ASP A 482 26.85 34.70 12.57
N ASP A 483 25.77 33.95 12.71
CA ASP A 483 24.40 34.38 12.42
C ASP A 483 23.81 35.29 13.52
N LEU A 484 24.39 35.32 14.73
CA LEU A 484 23.95 36.24 15.80
C LEU A 484 24.01 37.71 15.38
N ALA A 485 24.91 38.06 14.46
CA ALA A 485 25.01 39.42 13.91
C ALA A 485 23.76 39.82 13.09
N LEU A 486 22.97 38.85 12.61
CA LEU A 486 21.77 39.09 11.81
C LEU A 486 20.58 39.55 12.67
N VAL A 487 20.62 39.32 13.98
CA VAL A 487 19.53 39.64 14.93
C VAL A 487 20.04 40.52 16.08
N PRO A 488 20.45 41.77 15.79
CA PRO A 488 21.16 42.62 16.77
C PRO A 488 20.34 43.00 18.00
N ASN A 489 19.02 42.84 17.96
CA ASN A 489 18.11 43.16 19.07
C ASN A 489 17.76 41.94 19.96
N LEU A 490 18.25 40.74 19.62
CA LEU A 490 18.09 39.53 20.42
C LEU A 490 18.81 39.72 21.75
N ASN A 491 18.08 39.65 22.86
CA ASN A 491 18.63 39.82 24.20
C ASN A 491 18.25 38.69 25.16
N LYS A 492 17.40 37.75 24.73
CA LYS A 492 16.98 36.61 25.54
C LYS A 492 16.75 35.35 24.72
N ILE A 493 17.25 34.21 25.18
CA ILE A 493 16.91 32.87 24.70
C ILE A 493 16.39 32.05 25.88
N ILE A 494 15.21 31.46 25.72
CA ILE A 494 14.53 30.62 26.71
C ILE A 494 14.63 29.16 26.27
N CYS A 495 14.82 28.24 27.21
CA CYS A 495 14.87 26.78 26.97
C CYS A 495 16.05 26.36 26.06
N PHE A 496 17.18 27.04 26.17
CA PHE A 496 18.32 26.79 25.31
C PHE A 496 18.94 25.40 25.55
N GLU A 497 18.82 24.88 26.77
CA GLU A 497 19.29 23.58 27.21
C GLU A 497 18.57 22.39 26.53
N ASP A 498 17.32 22.56 26.09
CA ASP A 498 16.49 21.48 25.53
C ASP A 498 17.11 20.84 24.28
N LEU A 499 17.96 21.58 23.56
CA LEU A 499 18.63 21.10 22.35
C LEU A 499 20.12 20.81 22.58
N SER A 500 20.60 20.76 23.83
CA SER A 500 21.98 20.40 24.18
C SER A 500 23.07 21.13 23.36
N PRO A 501 23.08 22.48 23.33
CA PRO A 501 24.05 23.26 22.55
C PRO A 501 25.48 23.07 23.08
N SER A 502 26.47 23.14 22.19
CA SER A 502 27.88 23.04 22.59
C SER A 502 28.32 24.19 23.50
N ALA A 503 29.25 23.93 24.42
CA ALA A 503 29.81 24.95 25.32
C ALA A 503 30.37 26.18 24.59
N LYS A 504 30.90 25.99 23.36
CA LYS A 504 31.38 27.08 22.51
C LYS A 504 30.25 28.04 22.11
N VAL A 505 29.07 27.50 21.78
CA VAL A 505 27.91 28.32 21.41
C VAL A 505 27.37 29.05 22.63
N ILE A 506 27.23 28.36 23.77
CA ILE A 506 26.79 28.97 25.04
C ILE A 506 27.65 30.20 25.37
N LYS A 507 28.97 30.03 25.40
CA LYS A 507 29.91 31.11 25.69
C LYS A 507 29.78 32.30 24.73
N ALA A 508 29.61 32.04 23.43
CA ALA A 508 29.45 33.10 22.43
C ALA A 508 28.14 33.87 22.58
N VAL A 509 27.06 33.22 23.03
CA VAL A 509 25.77 33.87 23.33
C VAL A 509 25.90 34.76 24.58
N GLU A 510 26.57 34.27 25.63
CA GLU A 510 26.85 35.03 26.85
C GLU A 510 27.73 36.26 26.59
N GLU A 511 28.78 36.13 25.76
CA GLU A 511 29.66 37.23 25.34
C GLU A 511 28.91 38.35 24.59
N LYS A 512 27.75 38.04 24.01
CA LYS A 512 26.85 39.02 23.36
C LYS A 512 25.86 39.65 24.34
N ASN A 513 25.96 39.37 25.64
CA ASN A 513 25.02 39.79 26.69
C ASN A 513 23.57 39.33 26.44
N ILE A 514 23.40 38.18 25.79
CA ILE A 514 22.09 37.56 25.60
C ILE A 514 21.79 36.70 26.82
N ILE A 515 20.66 36.95 27.47
CA ILE A 515 20.22 36.22 28.67
C ILE A 515 19.77 34.82 28.28
N LEU A 516 20.35 33.80 28.91
CA LEU A 516 19.89 32.42 28.83
C LEU A 516 18.95 32.14 30.03
N GLU A 517 17.68 31.85 29.75
CA GLU A 517 16.66 31.52 30.76
C GLU A 517 16.25 30.05 30.62
N SER A 518 16.26 29.30 31.72
CA SER A 518 15.86 27.90 31.72
C SER A 518 14.35 27.70 31.54
N CYS A 519 13.95 26.53 31.07
CA CYS A 519 12.53 26.17 31.01
C CYS A 519 11.88 26.17 32.40
N LYS A 520 10.65 26.69 32.49
CA LYS A 520 9.79 26.52 33.66
C LYS A 520 8.85 25.35 33.38
N TYR A 521 9.18 24.16 33.89
CA TYR A 521 8.29 23.00 33.84
C TYR A 521 7.24 23.06 34.95
#